data_AF-A0A0M3IGN5-F1
#
_entry.id   AF-A0A0M3IGN5-F1
#
_cell.length_a   1.000
_cell.length_b   1.000
_cell.length_c   1.000
_cell.angle_alpha   90.00
_cell.angle_beta   90.00
_cell.angle_gamma   90.00
#
_symmetry.space_group_name_H-M   'P 1'
#
loop_
_entity.id
_entity.type
_entity.pdbx_description
1 polymer ?
#
loop_
_entity_poly.entity_id
_entity_poly.type
_entity_poly.pdbx_seq_one_letter_code
_entity_poly.pdbx_strand_id
1 'polypeptide(L)'
;MCSYRCENNGVGVNGRCECTESFVGLHCEKKKHCRTWERLENGGCVDCESGWNGTFCEIIQCENGHNDLTQQKCICEKPYSGERCAFLKTADVYSFYNHKVVVYGPVGLFSVVPLLVVLYCCCERKARNLRIKRVESALTDQNITADRRKISNLLGSKKSSIFQSSVIH
;
A
#
# COMPACT_ATOMS: atom_id res chain seq x y z
N MET A 1 -37.68 -10.83 -27.27
CA MET A 1 -36.66 -11.64 -27.96
C MET A 1 -35.29 -11.10 -27.58
N CYS A 2 -34.42 -11.93 -26.98
CA CYS A 2 -33.02 -11.55 -26.76
C CYS A 2 -32.32 -11.54 -28.12
N SER A 3 -31.87 -10.36 -28.56
CA SER A 3 -31.03 -10.22 -29.74
C SER A 3 -29.65 -10.76 -29.40
N TYR A 4 -29.27 -11.92 -29.96
CA TYR A 4 -27.89 -12.37 -29.88
C TYR A 4 -27.08 -11.45 -30.80
N ARG A 5 -26.08 -10.76 -30.27
CA ARG A 5 -25.21 -9.89 -31.06
C ARG A 5 -23.82 -10.49 -31.06
N CYS A 6 -23.30 -10.79 -32.25
CA CYS A 6 -21.92 -11.18 -32.45
C CYS A 6 -21.09 -9.90 -32.66
N GLU A 7 -19.83 -9.88 -32.21
CA GLU A 7 -18.91 -8.72 -32.31
C GLU A 7 -18.40 -8.46 -33.74
N ASN A 8 -19.22 -8.72 -34.76
CA ASN A 8 -18.88 -8.70 -36.20
C ASN A 8 -17.79 -9.71 -36.64
N ASN A 9 -17.24 -10.50 -35.73
CA ASN A 9 -16.27 -11.58 -36.02
C ASN A 9 -16.93 -12.94 -36.25
N GLY A 10 -18.24 -12.95 -36.45
CA GLY A 10 -19.03 -14.16 -36.63
C GLY A 10 -20.42 -13.86 -37.17
N VAL A 11 -21.06 -14.91 -37.65
CA VAL A 11 -22.44 -14.87 -38.12
C VAL A 11 -23.32 -15.59 -37.12
N GLY A 12 -24.52 -15.08 -36.96
CA GLY A 12 -25.47 -15.69 -36.08
C GLY A 12 -26.31 -16.76 -36.72
N VAL A 13 -26.21 -17.97 -36.19
CA VAL A 13 -26.89 -19.15 -36.72
C VAL A 13 -27.62 -19.83 -35.56
N ASN A 14 -28.94 -20.02 -35.70
CA ASN A 14 -29.79 -20.69 -34.72
C ASN A 14 -29.66 -20.17 -33.27
N GLY A 15 -29.48 -18.86 -33.09
CA GLY A 15 -29.37 -18.23 -31.76
C GLY A 15 -28.00 -18.35 -31.09
N ARG A 16 -26.97 -18.79 -31.82
CA ARG A 16 -25.56 -18.79 -31.40
C ARG A 16 -24.71 -18.02 -32.41
N CYS A 17 -23.59 -17.45 -31.95
CA CYS A 17 -22.57 -16.92 -32.85
C CYS A 17 -21.65 -18.04 -33.35
N GLU A 18 -21.58 -18.19 -34.67
CA GLU A 18 -20.58 -18.98 -35.37
C GLU A 18 -19.42 -18.07 -35.75
N CYS A 19 -18.29 -18.26 -35.09
CA CYS A 19 -17.12 -17.37 -35.23
C CYS A 19 -16.30 -17.70 -36.47
N THR A 20 -15.69 -16.67 -37.04
CA THR A 20 -14.63 -16.82 -38.05
C THR A 20 -13.45 -17.60 -37.47
N GLU A 21 -12.64 -18.21 -38.34
CA GLU A 21 -11.58 -19.15 -37.94
C GLU A 21 -10.59 -18.59 -36.89
N SER A 22 -10.37 -17.28 -36.91
CA SER A 22 -9.44 -16.54 -36.03
C SER A 22 -10.05 -16.08 -34.69
N PHE A 23 -11.34 -16.34 -34.45
CA PHE A 23 -12.03 -15.86 -33.25
C PHE A 23 -12.79 -16.99 -32.53
N VAL A 24 -13.04 -16.77 -31.25
CA VAL A 24 -13.74 -17.69 -30.34
C VAL A 24 -14.45 -16.88 -29.25
N GLY A 25 -15.26 -17.55 -28.43
CA GLY A 25 -16.06 -16.91 -27.38
C GLY A 25 -17.54 -16.99 -27.69
N LEU A 26 -18.37 -16.59 -26.73
CA LEU A 26 -19.82 -16.67 -26.88
C LEU A 26 -20.34 -15.69 -27.95
N HIS A 27 -19.64 -14.57 -28.10
CA HIS A 27 -19.95 -13.48 -29.01
C HIS A 27 -18.84 -13.24 -30.06
N CYS A 28 -17.90 -14.18 -30.20
CA CYS A 28 -16.71 -14.04 -31.04
C CYS A 28 -15.82 -12.86 -30.66
N GLU A 29 -15.77 -12.57 -29.37
CA GLU A 29 -15.05 -11.45 -28.77
C GLU A 29 -13.56 -11.72 -28.57
N LYS A 30 -13.14 -13.00 -28.59
CA LYS A 30 -11.76 -13.40 -28.31
C LYS A 30 -11.03 -13.78 -29.58
N LYS A 31 -9.86 -13.21 -29.80
CA LYS A 31 -8.96 -13.60 -30.89
C LYS A 31 -8.15 -14.83 -30.50
N LYS A 32 -7.96 -15.74 -31.45
CA LYS A 32 -7.05 -16.89 -31.31
C LYS A 32 -5.61 -16.46 -31.59
N HIS A 33 -4.68 -16.84 -30.70
CA HIS A 33 -3.24 -16.60 -30.86
C HIS A 33 -2.49 -17.90 -31.17
N CYS A 34 -2.90 -18.58 -32.24
CA CYS A 34 -2.22 -19.78 -32.70
C CYS A 34 -0.87 -19.40 -33.35
N ARG A 35 0.19 -20.18 -33.08
CA ARG A 35 1.51 -19.96 -33.66
C ARG A 35 1.56 -20.19 -35.17
N THR A 36 0.76 -21.14 -35.68
CA THR A 36 0.67 -21.51 -37.09
C THR A 36 -0.79 -21.44 -37.56
N TRP A 37 -1.04 -21.66 -38.86
CA TRP A 37 -2.39 -21.76 -39.43
C TRP A 37 -3.03 -23.14 -39.23
N GLU A 38 -2.27 -24.13 -38.78
CA GLU A 38 -2.77 -25.50 -38.57
C GLU A 38 -3.76 -25.56 -37.40
N ARG A 39 -4.83 -26.33 -37.56
CA ARG A 39 -5.90 -26.48 -36.57
C ARG A 39 -6.15 -27.95 -36.27
N LEU A 40 -6.50 -28.22 -35.02
CA LEU A 40 -7.03 -29.51 -34.58
C LEU A 40 -8.45 -29.70 -35.15
N GLU A 41 -8.95 -30.93 -35.14
CA GLU A 41 -10.29 -31.26 -35.67
C GLU A 41 -11.42 -30.46 -35.00
N ASN A 42 -11.25 -30.06 -33.74
CA ASN A 42 -12.18 -29.21 -33.01
C ASN A 42 -12.02 -27.70 -33.30
N GLY A 43 -11.19 -27.33 -34.28
CA GLY A 43 -10.86 -25.94 -34.61
C GLY A 43 -9.88 -25.26 -33.64
N GLY A 44 -9.30 -26.02 -32.71
CA GLY A 44 -8.28 -25.59 -31.75
C GLY A 44 -6.93 -25.34 -32.40
N CYS A 45 -6.05 -24.62 -31.70
CA CYS A 45 -4.69 -24.40 -32.17
C CYS A 45 -3.82 -25.64 -31.87
N VAL A 46 -2.92 -25.99 -32.78
CA VAL A 46 -1.90 -27.03 -32.52
C VAL A 46 -0.87 -26.54 -31.50
N ASP A 47 -0.48 -25.26 -31.60
CA ASP A 47 0.48 -24.61 -30.71
C ASP A 47 0.17 -23.11 -30.58
N CYS A 48 0.51 -22.52 -29.44
CA CYS A 48 0.23 -21.12 -29.12
C CYS A 48 1.43 -20.21 -29.37
N GLU A 49 1.15 -18.95 -29.72
CA GLU A 49 2.15 -17.88 -29.66
C GLU A 49 2.73 -17.78 -28.24
N SER A 50 3.97 -17.28 -28.14
CA SER A 50 4.63 -17.16 -26.84
C SER A 50 3.77 -16.37 -25.88
N GLY A 51 3.41 -17.03 -24.78
CA GLY A 51 2.66 -16.43 -23.71
C GLY A 51 1.13 -16.47 -23.83
N TRP A 52 0.59 -17.17 -24.83
CA TRP A 52 -0.83 -17.51 -24.89
C TRP A 52 -1.05 -18.97 -24.52
N ASN A 53 -2.26 -19.29 -24.05
CA ASN A 53 -2.65 -20.62 -23.63
C ASN A 53 -4.16 -20.84 -23.88
N GLY A 54 -4.64 -22.05 -23.62
CA GLY A 54 -6.02 -22.47 -23.89
C GLY A 54 -6.11 -23.27 -25.18
N THR A 55 -7.24 -23.96 -25.36
CA THR A 55 -7.48 -24.83 -26.52
C THR A 55 -7.42 -24.06 -27.85
N PHE A 56 -7.76 -22.77 -27.83
CA PHE A 56 -7.76 -21.88 -28.99
C PHE A 56 -6.74 -20.74 -28.81
N CYS A 57 -5.80 -20.88 -27.87
CA CYS A 57 -4.81 -19.85 -27.53
C CYS A 57 -5.46 -18.48 -27.22
N GLU A 58 -6.62 -18.50 -26.59
CA GLU A 58 -7.44 -17.33 -26.28
C GLU A 58 -7.11 -16.72 -24.91
N ILE A 59 -6.31 -17.39 -24.10
CA ILE A 59 -5.99 -17.02 -22.73
C ILE A 59 -4.58 -16.44 -22.68
N ILE A 60 -4.46 -15.14 -22.40
CA ILE A 60 -3.16 -14.54 -22.12
C ILE A 60 -2.61 -15.09 -20.79
N GLN A 61 -1.34 -15.50 -20.78
CA GLN A 61 -0.65 -15.85 -19.54
C GLN A 61 -0.05 -14.59 -18.91
N CYS A 62 -0.23 -14.42 -17.61
CA CYS A 62 0.27 -13.28 -16.85
C CYS A 62 1.37 -13.76 -15.90
N GLU A 63 2.46 -13.00 -15.76
CA GLU A 63 3.55 -13.38 -14.85
C GLU A 63 3.25 -12.99 -13.40
N ASN A 64 2.90 -11.71 -13.18
CA ASN A 64 2.61 -11.16 -11.86
C ASN A 64 1.20 -10.54 -11.81
N GLY A 65 0.19 -11.40 -11.93
CA GLY A 65 -1.22 -11.00 -11.94
C GLY A 65 -2.14 -12.11 -12.41
N HIS A 66 -3.34 -11.75 -12.82
CA HIS A 66 -4.34 -12.69 -13.34
C HIS A 66 -4.93 -12.20 -14.66
N ASN A 67 -5.54 -13.11 -15.40
CA ASN A 67 -6.15 -12.83 -16.69
C ASN A 67 -7.58 -12.27 -16.53
N ASP A 68 -7.90 -11.26 -17.33
CA ASP A 68 -9.27 -10.81 -17.55
C ASP A 68 -9.89 -11.68 -18.66
N LEU A 69 -10.81 -12.56 -18.26
CA LEU A 69 -11.50 -13.49 -19.16
C LEU A 69 -12.36 -12.82 -20.21
N THR A 70 -12.65 -11.51 -20.08
CA THR A 70 -13.48 -10.75 -21.03
C THR A 70 -12.66 -9.98 -22.06
N GLN A 71 -11.48 -9.48 -21.69
CA GLN A 71 -10.70 -8.56 -22.53
C GLN A 71 -9.39 -9.15 -23.08
N GLN A 72 -9.07 -10.40 -22.76
CA GLN A 72 -7.79 -11.03 -23.12
C GLN A 72 -6.57 -10.20 -22.69
N LYS A 73 -6.64 -9.61 -21.49
CA LYS A 73 -5.61 -8.75 -20.91
C LYS A 73 -5.23 -9.23 -19.52
N CYS A 74 -4.04 -8.89 -19.08
CA CYS A 74 -3.62 -9.13 -17.70
C CYS A 74 -3.99 -7.96 -16.79
N ILE A 75 -4.52 -8.30 -15.61
CA ILE A 75 -4.68 -7.38 -14.49
C ILE A 75 -3.47 -7.57 -13.57
N CYS A 76 -2.57 -6.59 -13.58
CA CYS A 76 -1.30 -6.69 -12.85
C CYS A 76 -1.44 -6.37 -11.38
N GLU A 77 -0.76 -7.16 -10.55
CA GLU A 77 -0.58 -6.84 -9.15
C GLU A 77 0.47 -5.76 -9.00
N LYS A 78 0.16 -4.71 -8.24
CA LYS A 78 1.14 -3.64 -7.99
C LYS A 78 2.34 -4.21 -7.21
N PRO A 79 3.58 -3.83 -7.55
CA PRO A 79 3.96 -2.74 -8.47
C PRO A 79 4.33 -3.18 -9.90
N TYR A 80 3.92 -4.37 -10.33
CA TYR A 80 4.21 -4.88 -11.67
C TYR A 80 3.35 -4.20 -12.74
N SER A 81 3.88 -4.09 -13.95
CA SER A 81 3.25 -3.45 -15.09
C SER A 81 3.63 -4.11 -16.43
N GLY A 82 3.04 -3.64 -17.53
CA GLY A 82 3.19 -4.21 -18.86
C GLY A 82 2.03 -5.11 -19.27
N GLU A 83 1.98 -5.49 -20.55
CA GLU A 83 0.90 -6.30 -21.13
C GLU A 83 0.70 -7.65 -20.40
N ARG A 84 1.80 -8.21 -19.89
CA ARG A 84 1.85 -9.51 -19.21
C ARG A 84 2.29 -9.42 -17.75
N CYS A 85 2.37 -8.20 -17.22
CA CYS A 85 2.84 -7.95 -15.86
C CYS A 85 4.27 -8.43 -15.57
N ALA A 86 5.14 -8.44 -16.60
CA ALA A 86 6.53 -8.85 -16.49
C ALA A 86 7.46 -7.71 -16.01
N PHE A 87 7.04 -6.46 -16.16
CA PHE A 87 7.90 -5.32 -15.88
C PHE A 87 7.77 -4.84 -14.45
N LEU A 88 8.91 -4.68 -13.80
CA LEU A 88 9.03 -4.05 -12.49
C LEU A 88 9.87 -2.79 -12.65
N LYS A 89 9.21 -1.63 -12.81
CA LYS A 89 9.93 -0.36 -12.96
C LYS A 89 10.24 0.22 -11.58
N THR A 90 11.45 0.70 -11.41
CA THR A 90 11.90 1.37 -10.18
C THR A 90 10.98 2.52 -9.78
N ALA A 91 10.45 3.27 -10.75
CA ALA A 91 9.47 4.33 -10.51
C ALA A 91 8.14 3.79 -9.94
N ASP A 92 7.62 2.67 -10.47
CA ASP A 92 6.38 2.05 -10.01
C ASP A 92 6.55 1.50 -8.58
N VAL A 93 7.71 0.92 -8.29
CA VAL A 93 8.10 0.44 -6.95
C VAL A 93 8.16 1.61 -5.96
N TYR A 94 8.90 2.67 -6.29
CA TYR A 94 9.00 3.84 -5.40
C TYR A 94 7.65 4.52 -5.19
N SER A 95 6.85 4.68 -6.24
CA SER A 95 5.50 5.24 -6.14
C SER A 95 4.62 4.40 -5.21
N PHE A 96 4.63 3.07 -5.36
CA PHE A 96 3.86 2.16 -4.51
C PHE A 96 4.28 2.21 -3.04
N TYR A 97 5.58 2.16 -2.75
CA TYR A 97 6.08 2.21 -1.37
C TYR A 97 5.92 3.59 -0.75
N ASN A 98 6.14 4.68 -1.49
CA ASN A 98 5.88 6.03 -0.99
C ASN A 98 4.40 6.20 -0.64
N HIS A 99 3.48 5.73 -1.48
CA HIS A 99 2.06 5.75 -1.18
C HIS A 99 1.74 4.91 0.08
N LYS A 100 2.27 3.69 0.19
CA LYS A 100 2.08 2.86 1.40
C LYS A 100 2.64 3.55 2.65
N VAL A 101 3.82 4.16 2.58
CA VAL A 101 4.42 4.89 3.70
C VAL A 101 3.62 6.14 4.06
N VAL A 102 3.00 6.83 3.10
CA VAL A 102 2.07 7.93 3.41
C VAL A 102 0.82 7.42 4.15
N VAL A 103 0.30 6.26 3.75
CA VAL A 103 -0.90 5.65 4.37
C VAL A 103 -0.60 5.06 5.76
N TYR A 104 0.50 4.34 5.93
CA TYR A 104 0.89 3.67 7.18
C TYR A 104 1.84 4.50 8.06
N GLY A 105 2.43 5.57 7.55
CA GLY A 105 3.34 6.47 8.26
C GLY A 105 2.78 7.07 9.55
N PRO A 106 1.47 7.38 9.68
CA PRO A 106 0.90 7.82 10.94
C PRO A 106 1.04 6.78 12.06
N VAL A 107 1.09 5.48 11.72
CA VAL A 107 1.19 4.38 12.69
C VAL A 107 2.49 4.44 13.49
N GLY A 108 3.60 4.86 12.85
CA GLY A 108 4.86 5.12 13.54
C GLY A 108 4.75 6.29 14.53
N LEU A 109 4.07 7.38 14.14
CA LEU A 109 3.84 8.53 15.01
C LEU A 109 2.99 8.16 16.24
N PHE A 110 1.96 7.33 16.05
CA PHE A 110 1.10 6.83 17.14
C PHE A 110 1.84 5.90 18.11
N SER A 111 2.95 5.28 17.71
CA SER A 111 3.80 4.50 18.62
C SER A 111 4.78 5.35 19.44
N VAL A 112 5.25 6.46 18.86
CA VAL A 112 6.25 7.34 19.47
C VAL A 112 5.61 8.29 20.49
N VAL A 113 4.42 8.82 20.19
CA VAL A 113 3.71 9.77 21.07
C VAL A 113 3.44 9.19 22.47
N PRO A 114 2.91 7.97 22.64
CA PRO A 114 2.73 7.36 23.96
C PRO A 114 4.05 7.19 24.71
N LEU A 115 5.12 6.82 24.02
CA LEU A 115 6.46 6.65 24.60
C LEU A 115 7.00 7.98 25.14
N LEU A 116 6.87 9.06 24.37
CA LEU A 116 7.24 10.41 24.80
C LEU A 116 6.36 10.90 25.96
N VAL A 117 5.05 10.63 25.93
CA VAL A 117 4.14 10.98 27.03
C VAL A 117 4.51 10.21 28.29
N VAL A 118 4.84 8.92 28.20
CA VAL A 118 5.30 8.12 29.35
C VAL A 118 6.63 8.64 29.89
N LEU A 119 7.60 8.93 29.03
CA LEU A 119 8.88 9.52 29.46
C LEU A 119 8.67 10.87 30.17
N TYR A 120 7.83 11.73 29.62
CA TYR A 120 7.57 13.06 30.20
C TYR A 120 6.73 13.00 31.49
N CYS A 121 5.62 12.27 31.48
CA CYS A 121 4.69 12.17 32.60
C CYS A 121 5.21 11.27 33.73
N CYS A 122 5.81 10.13 33.41
CA CYS A 122 6.24 9.16 34.42
C CYS A 122 7.65 9.45 34.95
N CYS A 123 8.59 9.86 34.10
CA CYS A 123 9.97 10.09 34.54
C CYS A 123 10.20 11.54 34.96
N GLU A 124 10.00 12.52 34.08
CA GLU A 124 10.34 13.91 34.39
C GLU A 124 9.44 14.52 35.48
N ARG A 125 8.11 14.34 35.36
CA ARG A 125 7.16 14.89 36.33
C ARG A 125 7.33 14.27 37.72
N LYS A 126 7.56 12.96 37.79
CA LYS A 126 7.81 12.24 39.05
C LYS A 126 9.14 12.67 39.67
N ALA A 127 10.22 12.78 38.88
CA ALA A 127 11.50 13.28 39.35
C ALA A 127 11.41 14.73 39.89
N ARG A 128 10.67 15.61 39.20
CA ARG A 128 10.44 16.99 39.65
C ARG A 128 9.65 17.06 40.96
N ASN A 129 8.62 16.23 41.11
CA ASN A 129 7.85 16.14 42.35
C ASN A 129 8.71 15.66 43.52
N LEU A 130 9.59 14.69 43.31
CA LEU A 130 10.53 14.22 44.33
C LEU A 130 11.56 15.29 44.72
N ARG A 131 12.00 16.12 43.78
CA ARG A 131 12.90 17.26 44.07
C ARG A 131 12.20 18.31 44.94
N ILE A 132 10.96 18.66 44.62
CA ILE A 132 10.18 19.62 45.41
C ILE A 132 9.97 19.11 46.83
N LYS A 133 9.57 17.83 46.99
CA LYS A 133 9.40 17.22 48.32
C LYS A 133 10.68 17.26 49.17
N ARG A 134 11.85 17.00 48.56
CA ARG A 134 13.15 17.08 49.28
C ARG A 134 13.47 18.48 49.77
N VAL A 135 13.22 19.50 48.95
CA VAL A 135 13.47 20.91 49.32
C VAL A 135 12.47 21.36 50.39
N GLU A 136 11.21 20.96 50.26
CA GLU A 136 10.16 21.25 51.24
C GLU A 136 10.49 20.66 52.62
N SER A 137 10.87 19.37 52.69
CA SER A 137 11.30 18.72 53.94
C SER A 137 12.53 19.40 54.55
N ALA A 138 13.55 19.72 53.74
CA ALA A 138 14.75 20.41 54.23
C ALA A 138 14.47 21.82 54.79
N LEU A 139 13.51 22.55 54.23
CA LEU A 139 13.10 23.87 54.74
C LEU A 139 12.24 23.76 56.01
N THR A 140 11.41 22.72 56.10
CA THR A 140 10.57 22.47 57.28
C THR A 140 11.42 22.06 58.49
N ASP A 141 12.48 21.28 58.27
CA ASP A 141 13.46 20.91 59.32
C ASP A 141 14.21 22.14 59.87
N GLN A 142 14.34 23.21 59.07
CA GLN A 142 14.91 24.49 59.50
C GLN A 142 13.88 25.43 60.15
N ASN A 143 12.68 24.92 60.47
CA ASN A 143 11.57 25.66 61.08
C ASN A 143 11.02 26.81 60.20
N ILE A 144 11.23 26.74 58.88
CA ILE A 144 10.71 27.70 57.90
C ILE A 144 9.42 27.14 57.28
N THR A 145 8.33 27.91 57.30
CA THR A 145 7.06 27.52 56.68
C THR A 145 7.22 27.38 55.16
N ALA A 146 7.34 26.15 54.68
CA ALA A 146 7.62 25.85 53.27
C ALA A 146 6.34 25.87 52.41
N ASP A 147 6.23 26.82 51.48
CA ASP A 147 5.15 26.86 50.48
C ASP A 147 5.59 26.18 49.18
N ARG A 148 4.95 25.04 48.89
CA ARG A 148 5.20 24.22 47.72
C ARG A 148 5.06 24.95 46.39
N ARG A 149 4.16 25.94 46.26
CA ARG A 149 3.98 26.74 45.03
C ARG A 149 5.15 27.69 44.78
N LYS A 150 5.69 28.30 45.84
CA LYS A 150 6.88 29.16 45.73
C LYS A 150 8.11 28.34 45.35
N ILE A 151 8.29 27.16 45.96
CA ILE A 151 9.40 26.24 45.63
C ILE A 151 9.32 25.79 44.16
N SER A 152 8.13 25.43 43.65
CA SER A 152 7.97 25.05 42.25
C SER A 152 8.29 26.18 41.26
N ASN A 153 7.96 27.42 41.63
CA ASN A 153 8.22 28.61 40.81
C ASN A 153 9.70 28.99 40.81
N LEU A 154 10.37 28.92 41.95
CA LEU A 154 11.82 29.16 42.07
C LEU A 154 12.64 28.12 41.30
N LEU A 155 12.28 26.84 41.43
CA LEU A 155 12.94 25.76 40.69
C LEU A 155 12.64 25.82 39.17
N GLY A 156 11.50 26.41 38.77
CA GLY A 156 11.17 26.69 37.38
C GLY A 156 11.94 27.89 36.82
N SER A 157 12.01 28.99 37.58
CA SER A 157 12.70 30.24 37.22
C SER A 157 14.22 30.07 37.08
N LYS A 158 14.84 29.21 37.89
CA LYS A 158 16.26 28.86 37.74
C LYS A 158 16.55 28.07 36.45
N LYS A 159 15.56 27.35 35.89
CA LYS A 159 15.71 26.64 34.61
C LYS A 159 15.70 27.61 33.42
N SER A 160 14.95 28.72 33.50
CA SER A 160 14.98 29.78 32.49
C SER A 160 16.24 30.65 32.55
N SER A 161 16.86 30.82 33.72
CA SER A 161 18.12 31.59 33.81
C SER A 161 19.34 30.81 33.30
N ILE A 162 19.31 29.48 33.31
CA ILE A 162 20.40 28.64 32.77
C ILE A 162 20.36 28.59 31.23
N PHE A 163 19.19 28.77 30.61
CA PHE A 163 19.06 28.84 29.14
C PHE A 163 19.54 30.19 28.56
N GLN A 164 19.93 31.14 29.41
CA GLN A 164 20.47 32.45 29.00
C GLN A 164 22.00 32.54 29.06
N SER A 165 22.71 31.44 29.39
CA SER A 165 24.19 31.42 29.42
C SER A 165 24.84 30.52 28.36
N SER A 166 24.12 30.10 27.32
CA SER A 166 24.71 29.34 26.19
C SER A 166 24.48 29.97 24.82
N VAL A 167 24.27 31.28 24.76
CA VAL A 167 24.48 32.08 23.54
C VAL A 167 25.31 33.29 23.95
N ILE A 168 26.61 33.25 23.68
CA ILE A 168 27.57 34.34 23.43
C ILE A 168 28.94 33.66 23.32
N HIS A 169 29.33 33.27 22.10
CA HIS A 169 30.38 33.86 21.26
C HIS A 169 30.72 32.91 20.10
#